data_AF-U1MXI4-F1
#
_entry.id   AF-U1MXI4-F1
#
_cell.length_a   1.000
_cell.length_b   1.000
_cell.length_c   1.000
_cell.angle_alpha   90.00
_cell.angle_beta   90.00
_cell.angle_gamma   90.00
#
_symmetry.space_group_name_H-M   'P 1'
#
loop_
_entity.id
_entity.type
_entity.pdbx_description
1 polymer ?
#
loop_
_entity_poly.entity_id
_entity_poly.type
_entity_poly.pdbx_seq_one_letter_code
_entity_poly.pdbx_strand_id
1 'polypeptide(L)'
;MELFGTAGIRGPVSEIDPSLALSVGQVIGADADEVVIARDGRETGAALAAAVEAGVASGGATPVRAGQLPTPALAFASGGRYGVMLTASHNPPADNGIKLFRDGHELDQSAEQRVERRVEAPPTASWDGWGRPRQSRWLSEYRTAVVEYARDHGDPADGLRVAVDCGNGVASLATPQVLERLGANVDALNANLDGQFPGRASKPTAESLTDLRAYVADGETTLGIGLDGDADRLVIIDETGTVVHEDTVLAILAEHYTRRSTAGEPVVVTTPNASGRIDERVTAAGGRVERVGLGALHEGIARVRSRSGSETSVVFAAEPWKHIHPAHGGWIDGVASAAVLVRLAAATGVATLRAPVAEPPYRKESVACPDGQKSAAMERLEERLPAAYDGT
;
A
#
# COMPACT_ATOMS: atom_id res chain seq x y z
N MET A 1 -7.32 -25.02 -5.34
CA MET A 1 -6.02 -24.74 -4.68
C MET A 1 -6.11 -23.40 -3.93
N GLU A 2 -5.51 -23.26 -2.74
CA GLU A 2 -5.38 -21.95 -2.06
C GLU A 2 -4.20 -21.20 -2.69
N LEU A 3 -4.47 -20.01 -3.24
CA LEU A 3 -3.51 -19.20 -4.00
C LEU A 3 -3.32 -17.82 -3.40
N PHE A 4 -4.38 -17.22 -2.86
CA PHE A 4 -4.31 -15.88 -2.30
C PHE A 4 -3.73 -15.92 -0.89
N GLY A 5 -2.72 -15.09 -0.65
CA GLY A 5 -2.27 -14.75 0.69
C GLY A 5 -2.91 -13.45 1.17
N THR A 6 -2.31 -12.82 2.18
CA THR A 6 -2.79 -11.54 2.74
C THR A 6 -2.75 -10.34 1.79
N ALA A 7 -2.12 -10.45 0.61
CA ALA A 7 -2.03 -9.35 -0.34
C ALA A 7 -1.80 -9.86 -1.78
N GLY A 8 -2.75 -10.64 -2.30
CA GLY A 8 -2.70 -11.26 -3.62
C GLY A 8 -1.97 -12.61 -3.67
N ILE A 9 -1.80 -13.13 -4.88
CA ILE A 9 -1.05 -14.37 -5.15
C ILE A 9 0.43 -14.03 -5.23
N ARG A 10 1.29 -14.66 -4.42
CA ARG A 10 2.73 -14.34 -4.37
C ARG A 10 3.57 -15.57 -4.09
N GLY A 11 4.78 -15.58 -4.63
CA GLY A 11 5.74 -16.65 -4.37
C GLY A 11 6.94 -16.58 -5.31
N PRO A 12 7.82 -17.59 -5.24
CA PRO A 12 8.90 -17.73 -6.20
C PRO A 12 8.34 -17.88 -7.62
N VAL A 13 9.06 -17.40 -8.62
CA VAL A 13 8.63 -17.45 -10.04
C VAL A 13 8.47 -18.87 -10.61
N SER A 14 8.97 -19.88 -9.89
CA SER A 14 8.67 -21.30 -10.18
C SER A 14 7.23 -21.69 -9.89
N GLU A 15 6.54 -20.93 -9.04
CA GLU A 15 5.13 -21.11 -8.68
C GLU A 15 4.25 -20.03 -9.34
N ILE A 16 4.75 -18.79 -9.42
CA ILE A 16 4.08 -17.67 -10.09
C ILE A 16 4.57 -17.56 -11.53
N ASP A 17 4.13 -18.53 -12.35
CA ASP A 17 4.59 -18.71 -13.73
C ASP A 17 3.62 -18.07 -14.76
N PRO A 18 4.01 -18.00 -16.06
CA PRO A 18 3.13 -17.50 -17.11
C PRO A 18 1.84 -18.30 -17.29
N SER A 19 1.81 -19.60 -16.95
CA SER A 19 0.61 -20.43 -17.09
C SER A 19 -0.45 -20.02 -16.07
N LEU A 20 -0.05 -19.83 -14.82
CA LEU A 20 -0.93 -19.30 -13.77
C LEU A 20 -1.41 -17.89 -14.12
N ALA A 21 -0.52 -17.01 -14.57
CA ALA A 21 -0.86 -15.65 -14.98
C ALA A 21 -1.88 -15.61 -16.14
N LEU A 22 -1.74 -16.51 -17.13
CA LEU A 22 -2.70 -16.69 -18.21
C LEU A 22 -4.08 -17.08 -17.66
N SER A 23 -4.14 -18.13 -16.83
CA SER A 23 -5.40 -18.61 -16.24
C SER A 23 -6.09 -17.55 -15.39
N VAL A 24 -5.34 -16.81 -14.58
CA VAL A 24 -5.89 -15.68 -13.79
C VAL A 24 -6.44 -14.60 -14.72
N GLY A 25 -5.70 -14.25 -15.77
CA GLY A 25 -6.15 -13.30 -16.78
C GLY A 25 -7.47 -13.72 -17.44
N GLN A 26 -7.63 -14.99 -17.78
CA GLN A 26 -8.86 -15.54 -18.37
C GLN A 26 -10.06 -15.45 -17.42
N VAL A 27 -9.87 -15.81 -16.15
CA VAL A 27 -10.93 -15.73 -15.14
C VAL A 27 -11.40 -14.29 -14.96
N ILE A 28 -10.48 -13.35 -14.83
CA ILE A 28 -10.83 -11.92 -14.67
C ILE A 28 -11.42 -11.35 -15.95
N GLY A 29 -10.90 -11.75 -17.12
CA GLY A 29 -11.42 -11.33 -18.41
C GLY A 29 -12.88 -11.75 -18.65
N ALA A 30 -13.30 -12.88 -18.10
CA ALA A 30 -14.69 -13.32 -18.20
C ALA A 30 -15.68 -12.52 -17.32
N ASP A 31 -15.18 -11.77 -16.34
CA ASP A 31 -15.99 -11.00 -15.39
C ASP A 31 -15.95 -9.48 -15.67
N ALA A 32 -15.27 -9.05 -16.73
CA ALA A 32 -14.92 -7.66 -17.00
C ALA A 32 -15.16 -7.26 -18.46
N ASP A 33 -15.46 -5.98 -18.70
CA ASP A 33 -15.41 -5.41 -20.06
C ASP A 33 -13.97 -5.02 -20.46
N GLU A 34 -13.22 -4.51 -19.48
CA GLU A 34 -11.82 -4.12 -19.65
C GLU A 34 -11.03 -4.32 -18.35
N VAL A 35 -9.73 -4.62 -18.50
CA VAL A 35 -8.81 -4.91 -17.40
C VAL A 35 -7.53 -4.11 -17.59
N VAL A 36 -7.19 -3.27 -16.61
CA VAL A 36 -5.94 -2.52 -16.58
C VAL A 36 -4.81 -3.41 -16.08
N ILE A 37 -3.71 -3.50 -16.83
CA ILE A 37 -2.58 -4.37 -16.51
C ILE A 37 -1.33 -3.51 -16.33
N ALA A 38 -0.71 -3.61 -15.16
CA ALA A 38 0.58 -2.99 -14.88
C ALA A 38 1.51 -3.94 -14.12
N ARG A 39 2.77 -3.53 -13.99
CA ARG A 39 3.79 -4.27 -13.26
C ARG A 39 4.75 -3.34 -12.54
N ASP A 40 5.45 -3.86 -11.53
CA ASP A 40 6.57 -3.17 -10.91
C ASP A 40 7.88 -3.33 -11.74
N GLY A 41 9.02 -3.04 -11.09
CA GLY A 41 10.35 -3.12 -11.68
C GLY A 41 10.88 -4.54 -11.95
N ARG A 42 10.27 -5.60 -11.38
CA ARG A 42 10.80 -6.97 -11.40
C ARG A 42 10.97 -7.49 -12.83
N GLU A 43 12.09 -8.16 -13.07
CA GLU A 43 12.49 -8.65 -14.40
C GLU A 43 11.49 -9.67 -14.96
N THR A 44 10.98 -10.57 -14.11
CA THR A 44 10.00 -11.59 -14.51
C THR A 44 8.62 -11.03 -14.82
N GLY A 45 8.33 -9.79 -14.42
CA GLY A 45 7.02 -9.16 -14.61
C GLY A 45 6.63 -8.94 -16.07
N ALA A 46 7.60 -8.82 -17.00
CA ALA A 46 7.30 -8.63 -18.42
C ALA A 46 6.63 -9.87 -19.05
N ALA A 47 7.13 -11.06 -18.75
CA ALA A 47 6.57 -12.32 -19.23
C ALA A 47 5.18 -12.58 -18.61
N LEU A 48 5.03 -12.31 -17.31
CA LEU A 48 3.74 -12.42 -16.62
C LEU A 48 2.72 -11.43 -17.19
N ALA A 49 3.12 -10.20 -17.52
CA ALA A 49 2.21 -9.19 -18.09
C ALA A 49 1.67 -9.62 -19.46
N ALA A 50 2.52 -10.20 -20.30
CA ALA A 50 2.11 -10.74 -21.59
C ALA A 50 1.13 -11.92 -21.43
N ALA A 51 1.36 -12.79 -20.44
CA ALA A 51 0.46 -13.89 -20.14
C ALA A 51 -0.90 -13.42 -19.63
N VAL A 52 -0.93 -12.47 -18.67
CA VAL A 52 -2.18 -11.85 -18.21
C VAL A 52 -2.91 -11.18 -19.37
N GLU A 53 -2.21 -10.45 -20.24
CA GLU A 53 -2.80 -9.80 -21.40
C GLU A 53 -3.47 -10.81 -22.34
N ALA A 54 -2.79 -11.90 -22.68
CA ALA A 54 -3.36 -12.98 -23.48
C ALA A 54 -4.56 -13.63 -22.78
N GLY A 55 -4.48 -13.78 -21.46
CA GLY A 55 -5.55 -14.35 -20.65
C GLY A 55 -6.80 -13.48 -20.66
N VAL A 56 -6.64 -12.20 -20.36
CA VAL A 56 -7.73 -11.21 -20.38
C VAL A 56 -8.40 -11.15 -21.75
N ALA A 57 -7.60 -11.09 -22.83
CA ALA A 57 -8.13 -11.05 -24.19
C ALA A 57 -8.94 -12.31 -24.52
N SER A 58 -8.39 -13.50 -24.24
CA SER A 58 -9.05 -14.77 -24.51
C SER A 58 -10.22 -15.06 -23.55
N GLY A 59 -10.27 -14.40 -22.40
CA GLY A 59 -11.40 -14.41 -21.47
C GLY A 59 -12.58 -13.54 -21.93
N GLY A 60 -12.37 -12.63 -22.88
CA GLY A 60 -13.41 -11.81 -23.51
C GLY A 60 -13.34 -10.31 -23.18
N ALA A 61 -12.49 -9.91 -22.23
CA ALA A 61 -12.31 -8.50 -21.88
C ALA A 61 -11.23 -7.83 -22.71
N THR A 62 -11.29 -6.50 -22.83
CA THR A 62 -10.23 -5.68 -23.43
C THR A 62 -9.04 -5.49 -22.47
N PRO A 63 -7.82 -6.00 -22.80
CA PRO A 63 -6.63 -5.70 -22.01
C PRO A 63 -6.17 -4.26 -22.23
N VAL A 64 -5.88 -3.55 -21.15
CA VAL A 64 -5.38 -2.17 -21.16
C VAL A 64 -3.98 -2.14 -20.54
N ARG A 65 -2.95 -2.11 -21.38
CA ARG A 65 -1.55 -2.05 -20.95
C ARG A 65 -1.21 -0.68 -20.39
N ALA A 66 -0.91 -0.61 -19.10
CA ALA A 66 -0.49 0.61 -18.41
C ALA A 66 1.02 0.71 -18.16
N GLY A 67 1.77 -0.39 -18.39
CA GLY A 67 3.23 -0.41 -18.31
C GLY A 67 3.76 -0.55 -16.88
N GLN A 68 4.91 0.06 -16.59
CA GLN A 68 5.50 0.10 -15.25
C GLN A 68 5.00 1.31 -14.48
N LEU A 69 4.40 1.08 -13.31
CA LEU A 69 3.90 2.15 -12.44
C LEU A 69 3.71 1.62 -10.99
N PRO A 70 3.63 2.52 -9.99
CA PRO A 70 3.24 2.16 -8.62
C PRO A 70 1.93 1.38 -8.51
N THR A 71 1.82 0.46 -7.54
CA THR A 71 0.55 -0.18 -7.20
C THR A 71 -0.59 0.83 -6.98
N PRO A 72 -0.43 1.94 -6.23
CA PRO A 72 -1.49 2.94 -6.12
C PRO A 72 -1.89 3.59 -7.45
N ALA A 73 -0.96 3.74 -8.40
CA ALA A 73 -1.27 4.26 -9.73
C ALA A 73 -2.09 3.26 -10.57
N LEU A 74 -1.86 1.95 -10.40
CA LEU A 74 -2.73 0.93 -11.00
C LEU A 74 -4.12 0.98 -10.38
N ALA A 75 -4.20 1.06 -9.05
CA ALA A 75 -5.47 1.10 -8.35
C ALA A 75 -6.29 2.32 -8.81
N PHE A 76 -5.69 3.51 -8.86
CA PHE A 76 -6.27 4.70 -9.46
C PHE A 76 -6.79 4.46 -10.90
N ALA A 77 -5.97 3.87 -11.76
CA ALA A 77 -6.34 3.57 -13.15
C ALA A 77 -7.49 2.55 -13.28
N SER A 78 -7.67 1.70 -12.28
CA SER A 78 -8.72 0.68 -12.23
C SER A 78 -10.07 1.20 -11.74
N GLY A 79 -10.24 2.51 -11.50
CA GLY A 79 -11.54 3.11 -11.19
C GLY A 79 -12.60 2.75 -12.24
N GLY A 80 -13.72 2.18 -11.78
CA GLY A 80 -14.80 1.62 -12.60
C GLY A 80 -14.45 0.34 -13.39
N ARG A 81 -13.27 -0.24 -13.18
CA ARG A 81 -12.68 -1.32 -14.00
C ARG A 81 -12.09 -2.42 -13.12
N TYR A 82 -11.68 -3.52 -13.75
CA TYR A 82 -10.75 -4.45 -13.12
C TYR A 82 -9.29 -4.03 -13.33
N GLY A 83 -8.42 -4.40 -12.40
CA GLY A 83 -6.98 -4.17 -12.49
C GLY A 83 -6.18 -5.43 -12.11
N VAL A 84 -5.04 -5.63 -12.75
CA VAL A 84 -4.07 -6.68 -12.44
C VAL A 84 -2.69 -6.05 -12.31
N MET A 85 -2.16 -6.03 -11.08
CA MET A 85 -0.82 -5.53 -10.78
C MET A 85 0.13 -6.70 -10.56
N LEU A 86 1.20 -6.73 -11.34
CA LEU A 86 2.25 -7.73 -11.21
C LEU A 86 3.35 -7.22 -10.31
N THR A 87 3.39 -7.77 -9.10
CA THR A 87 4.33 -7.40 -8.06
C THR A 87 4.30 -8.41 -6.92
N ALA A 88 5.45 -8.60 -6.26
CA ALA A 88 5.51 -9.21 -4.94
C ALA A 88 5.77 -8.19 -3.81
N SER A 89 5.55 -6.90 -4.06
CA SER A 89 5.78 -5.78 -3.13
C SER A 89 7.17 -5.89 -2.48
N HIS A 90 7.24 -6.16 -1.18
CA HIS A 90 8.46 -6.23 -0.38
C HIS A 90 9.30 -7.51 -0.51
N ASN A 91 8.85 -8.53 -1.25
CA ASN A 91 9.58 -9.81 -1.39
C ASN A 91 10.92 -9.67 -2.14
N PRO A 92 11.85 -10.64 -2.04
CA PRO A 92 13.11 -10.65 -2.80
C PRO A 92 12.92 -10.67 -4.33
N PRO A 93 13.94 -10.32 -5.14
CA PRO A 93 13.85 -10.27 -6.61
C PRO A 93 13.37 -11.56 -7.29
N ALA A 94 13.67 -12.73 -6.70
CA ALA A 94 13.31 -14.04 -7.24
C ALA A 94 11.80 -14.35 -7.16
N ASP A 95 11.05 -13.54 -6.42
CA ASP A 95 9.61 -13.67 -6.27
C ASP A 95 8.87 -12.72 -7.22
N ASN A 96 7.64 -13.09 -7.58
CA ASN A 96 6.68 -12.18 -8.19
C ASN A 96 5.28 -12.48 -7.66
N GLY A 97 4.28 -11.74 -8.13
CA GLY A 97 2.91 -11.91 -7.67
C GLY A 97 1.88 -11.26 -8.57
N ILE A 98 0.62 -11.55 -8.29
CA ILE A 98 -0.55 -11.05 -8.99
C ILE A 98 -1.50 -10.48 -7.91
N LYS A 99 -1.62 -9.16 -7.88
CA LYS A 99 -2.65 -8.45 -7.11
C LYS A 99 -3.81 -8.11 -8.04
N LEU A 100 -5.03 -8.31 -7.57
CA LEU A 100 -6.25 -8.08 -8.33
C LEU A 100 -7.04 -6.94 -7.73
N PHE A 101 -7.56 -6.07 -8.58
CA PHE A 101 -8.30 -4.88 -8.20
C PHE A 101 -9.65 -4.82 -8.89
N ARG A 102 -10.63 -4.23 -8.21
CA ARG A 102 -11.91 -3.80 -8.78
C ARG A 102 -12.24 -2.41 -8.25
N ASP A 103 -12.48 -1.46 -9.15
CA ASP A 103 -12.83 -0.08 -8.80
C ASP A 103 -11.81 0.58 -7.84
N GLY A 104 -10.52 0.32 -8.08
CA GLY A 104 -9.44 0.83 -7.23
C GLY A 104 -9.30 0.16 -5.87
N HIS A 105 -10.09 -0.86 -5.55
CA HIS A 105 -9.95 -1.65 -4.33
C HIS A 105 -9.31 -3.00 -4.63
N GLU A 106 -8.49 -3.52 -3.71
CA GLU A 106 -8.09 -4.94 -3.78
C GLU A 106 -9.35 -5.82 -3.70
N LEU A 107 -9.32 -6.98 -4.37
CA LEU A 107 -10.45 -7.90 -4.32
C LEU A 107 -10.70 -8.39 -2.89
N ASP A 108 -11.97 -8.44 -2.50
CA ASP A 108 -12.35 -9.04 -1.22
C ASP A 108 -12.18 -10.57 -1.25
N GLN A 109 -12.18 -11.18 -0.05
CA GLN A 109 -12.02 -12.63 0.11
C GLN A 109 -13.02 -13.45 -0.74
N SER A 110 -14.26 -12.96 -0.91
CA SER A 110 -15.27 -13.67 -1.70
C SER A 110 -14.91 -13.70 -3.19
N ALA A 111 -14.32 -12.61 -3.68
CA ALA A 111 -13.85 -12.45 -5.05
C ALA A 111 -12.56 -13.25 -5.31
N GLU A 112 -11.62 -13.23 -4.37
CA GLU A 112 -10.42 -14.08 -4.41
C GLU A 112 -10.79 -15.56 -4.51
N GLN A 113 -11.68 -16.04 -3.63
CA GLN A 113 -12.14 -17.43 -3.68
C GLN A 113 -12.87 -17.78 -5.00
N ARG A 114 -13.56 -16.82 -5.64
CA ARG A 114 -14.14 -17.04 -6.97
C ARG A 114 -13.06 -17.26 -8.02
N VAL A 115 -11.95 -16.53 -7.93
CA VAL A 115 -10.80 -16.70 -8.83
C VAL A 115 -10.15 -18.07 -8.61
N GLU A 116 -9.88 -18.45 -7.36
CA GLU A 116 -9.26 -19.73 -7.00
C GLU A 116 -10.04 -20.94 -7.54
N ARG A 117 -11.37 -20.90 -7.45
CA ARG A 117 -12.24 -21.99 -7.94
C ARG A 117 -12.24 -22.14 -9.46
N ARG A 118 -11.89 -21.09 -10.21
CA ARG A 118 -11.99 -21.07 -11.67
C ARG A 118 -10.64 -21.20 -12.36
N VAL A 119 -9.53 -20.91 -11.67
CA VAL A 119 -8.20 -20.86 -12.29
C VAL A 119 -7.70 -22.23 -12.78
N GLU A 120 -8.20 -23.33 -12.20
CA GLU A 120 -7.87 -24.70 -12.63
C GLU A 120 -8.52 -25.08 -13.97
N ALA A 121 -9.68 -24.47 -14.28
CA ALA A 121 -10.42 -24.65 -15.53
C ALA A 121 -10.98 -23.30 -16.01
N PRO A 122 -10.10 -22.38 -16.44
CA PRO A 122 -10.49 -21.02 -16.74
C PRO A 122 -11.43 -20.95 -17.94
N PRO A 123 -12.40 -20.02 -17.95
CA PRO A 123 -13.27 -19.81 -19.10
C PRO A 123 -12.48 -19.29 -20.30
N THR A 124 -12.96 -19.54 -21.50
CA THR A 124 -12.42 -18.95 -22.73
C THR A 124 -13.58 -18.50 -23.60
N ALA A 125 -13.50 -17.27 -24.11
CA ALA A 125 -14.45 -16.74 -25.06
C ALA A 125 -14.35 -17.45 -26.42
N SER A 126 -15.41 -17.36 -27.22
CA SER A 126 -15.38 -17.74 -28.64
C SER A 126 -14.35 -16.89 -29.41
N TRP A 127 -13.87 -17.40 -30.55
CA TRP A 127 -12.79 -16.76 -31.32
C TRP A 127 -13.09 -15.30 -31.71
N ASP A 128 -14.36 -14.96 -31.92
CA ASP A 128 -14.85 -13.62 -32.27
C ASP A 128 -15.14 -12.73 -31.05
N GLY A 129 -15.15 -13.32 -29.85
CA GLY A 129 -15.32 -12.64 -28.57
C GLY A 129 -14.00 -12.20 -27.93
N TRP A 130 -12.85 -12.43 -28.55
CA TRP A 130 -11.56 -12.03 -27.97
C TRP A 130 -11.42 -10.51 -27.91
N GLY A 131 -11.07 -10.00 -26.72
CA GLY A 131 -10.84 -8.59 -26.51
C GLY A 131 -9.60 -8.09 -27.26
N ARG A 132 -9.62 -6.82 -27.68
CA ARG A 132 -8.54 -6.21 -28.46
C ARG A 132 -7.63 -5.39 -27.55
N PRO A 133 -6.35 -5.75 -27.37
CA PRO A 133 -5.46 -5.01 -26.49
C PRO A 133 -5.27 -3.56 -26.93
N ARG A 134 -5.22 -2.65 -25.95
CA ARG A 134 -4.85 -1.25 -26.14
C ARG A 134 -3.85 -0.79 -25.09
N GLN A 135 -3.23 0.36 -25.33
CA GLN A 135 -2.30 0.97 -24.39
C GLN A 135 -2.92 2.24 -23.80
N SER A 136 -2.65 2.48 -22.52
CA SER A 136 -2.99 3.72 -21.84
C SER A 136 -1.80 4.20 -20.99
N ARG A 137 -1.79 5.50 -20.68
CA ARG A 137 -0.84 6.11 -19.76
C ARG A 137 -1.67 6.75 -18.66
N TRP A 138 -1.41 6.35 -17.42
CA TRP A 138 -2.16 6.81 -16.24
C TRP A 138 -1.27 7.50 -15.21
N LEU A 139 0.05 7.40 -15.38
CA LEU A 139 1.02 7.85 -14.39
C LEU A 139 0.98 9.38 -14.19
N SER A 140 0.79 10.15 -15.26
CA SER A 140 0.75 11.61 -15.18
C SER A 140 -0.53 12.09 -14.49
N GLU A 141 -1.64 11.45 -14.80
CA GLU A 141 -2.97 11.67 -14.23
C GLU A 141 -2.95 11.34 -12.74
N TYR A 142 -2.42 10.16 -12.38
CA TYR A 142 -2.24 9.75 -10.98
C TYR A 142 -1.36 10.74 -10.20
N ARG A 143 -0.17 11.09 -10.71
CA ARG A 143 0.71 12.09 -10.07
C ARG A 143 -0.01 13.42 -9.87
N THR A 144 -0.87 13.82 -10.80
CA THR A 144 -1.65 15.07 -10.69
C THR A 144 -2.71 14.95 -9.61
N ALA A 145 -3.47 13.86 -9.56
CA ALA A 145 -4.43 13.60 -8.51
C ALA A 145 -3.79 13.60 -7.11
N VAL A 146 -2.60 13.02 -6.96
CA VAL A 146 -1.86 13.04 -5.68
C VAL A 146 -1.43 14.46 -5.30
N VAL A 147 -0.91 15.24 -6.26
CA VAL A 147 -0.53 16.65 -6.02
C VAL A 147 -1.73 17.49 -5.61
N GLU A 148 -2.86 17.36 -6.31
CA GLU A 148 -4.10 18.08 -6.00
C GLU A 148 -4.64 17.68 -4.62
N TYR A 149 -4.67 16.38 -4.31
CA TYR A 149 -5.08 15.91 -3.00
C TYR A 149 -4.16 16.43 -1.89
N ALA A 150 -2.84 16.33 -2.07
CA ALA A 150 -1.88 16.78 -1.07
C ALA A 150 -2.00 18.29 -0.82
N ARG A 151 -2.33 19.11 -1.85
CA ARG A 151 -2.51 20.58 -1.75
C ARG A 151 -3.58 21.04 -0.75
N ASP A 152 -4.46 20.15 -0.31
CA ASP A 152 -5.44 20.47 0.73
C ASP A 152 -4.93 20.22 2.17
N HIS A 153 -3.67 19.76 2.32
CA HIS A 153 -3.07 19.37 3.60
C HIS A 153 -1.75 20.08 3.91
N GLY A 154 -1.68 20.85 5.00
CA GLY A 154 -0.44 21.52 5.41
C GLY A 154 -0.04 22.69 4.50
N ASP A 155 1.23 23.06 4.54
CA ASP A 155 1.78 24.24 3.85
C ASP A 155 2.48 23.86 2.54
N PRO A 156 2.72 24.81 1.61
CA PRO A 156 3.57 24.57 0.45
C PRO A 156 4.96 24.05 0.88
N ALA A 157 5.52 23.08 0.14
CA ALA A 157 6.82 22.50 0.46
C ALA A 157 8.00 23.29 -0.16
N ASP A 158 7.78 24.56 -0.48
CA ASP A 158 8.71 25.39 -1.24
C ASP A 158 10.08 25.47 -0.57
N GLY A 159 11.10 24.96 -1.25
CA GLY A 159 12.49 24.97 -0.78
C GLY A 159 12.84 23.92 0.26
N LEU A 160 11.87 23.13 0.73
CA LEU A 160 12.10 22.03 1.68
C LEU A 160 12.98 20.96 1.04
N ARG A 161 14.10 20.58 1.67
CA ARG A 161 14.97 19.51 1.16
C ARG A 161 14.48 18.17 1.66
N VAL A 162 14.17 17.24 0.75
CA VAL A 162 13.62 15.92 1.07
C VAL A 162 14.46 14.85 0.37
N ALA A 163 14.92 13.86 1.13
CA ALA A 163 15.61 12.70 0.56
C ALA A 163 14.63 11.56 0.35
N VAL A 164 14.62 10.95 -0.83
CA VAL A 164 13.70 9.85 -1.18
C VAL A 164 14.49 8.64 -1.67
N ASP A 165 14.53 7.58 -0.87
CA ASP A 165 15.09 6.28 -1.28
C ASP A 165 14.01 5.42 -1.92
N CYS A 166 14.06 5.36 -3.25
CA CYS A 166 13.13 4.59 -4.08
C CYS A 166 13.42 3.08 -4.08
N GLY A 167 14.54 2.64 -3.49
CA GLY A 167 14.93 1.22 -3.40
C GLY A 167 15.00 0.50 -4.74
N ASN A 168 15.33 1.22 -5.83
CA ASN A 168 15.28 0.75 -7.23
C ASN A 168 13.88 0.28 -7.71
N GLY A 169 12.82 0.59 -6.95
CA GLY A 169 11.44 0.28 -7.28
C GLY A 169 10.72 1.36 -8.08
N VAL A 170 9.42 1.14 -8.32
CA VAL A 170 8.59 2.06 -9.13
C VAL A 170 8.21 3.35 -8.42
N ALA A 171 8.55 3.51 -7.13
CA ALA A 171 8.48 4.80 -6.43
C ALA A 171 9.25 5.91 -7.17
N SER A 172 10.35 5.55 -7.84
CA SER A 172 11.15 6.44 -8.71
C SER A 172 10.34 7.09 -9.84
N LEU A 173 9.22 6.45 -10.22
CA LEU A 173 8.30 6.93 -11.23
C LEU A 173 7.16 7.78 -10.64
N ALA A 174 7.12 8.10 -9.35
CA ALA A 174 6.05 8.95 -8.82
C ALA A 174 6.51 9.88 -7.70
N THR A 175 7.08 9.34 -6.63
CA THR A 175 7.29 10.10 -5.39
C THR A 175 8.17 11.33 -5.61
N PRO A 176 9.36 11.25 -6.24
CA PRO A 176 10.16 12.46 -6.47
C PRO A 176 9.41 13.52 -7.27
N GLN A 177 8.73 13.14 -8.36
CA GLN A 177 8.07 14.11 -9.24
C GLN A 177 6.81 14.72 -8.61
N VAL A 178 6.12 13.99 -7.72
CA VAL A 178 5.00 14.52 -6.92
C VAL A 178 5.51 15.56 -5.95
N LEU A 179 6.59 15.26 -5.21
CA LEU A 179 7.15 16.17 -4.21
C LEU A 179 7.76 17.42 -4.84
N GLU A 180 8.46 17.31 -5.97
CA GLU A 180 8.96 18.45 -6.75
C GLU A 180 7.81 19.37 -7.19
N ARG A 181 6.68 18.81 -7.66
CA ARG A 181 5.47 19.58 -8.03
C ARG A 181 4.78 20.26 -6.85
N LEU A 182 5.10 19.85 -5.62
CA LEU A 182 4.63 20.46 -4.38
C LEU A 182 5.61 21.51 -3.82
N GLY A 183 6.74 21.74 -4.49
CA GLY A 183 7.73 22.77 -4.14
C GLY A 183 9.01 22.26 -3.49
N ALA A 184 9.09 20.96 -3.17
CA ALA A 184 10.25 20.40 -2.48
C ALA A 184 11.47 20.27 -3.41
N ASN A 185 12.67 20.44 -2.84
CA ASN A 185 13.93 20.07 -3.45
C ASN A 185 14.22 18.60 -3.10
N VAL A 186 14.13 17.71 -4.10
CA VAL A 186 14.21 16.27 -3.86
C VAL A 186 15.56 15.69 -4.24
N ASP A 187 16.22 15.05 -3.28
CA ASP A 187 17.38 14.19 -3.52
C ASP A 187 16.92 12.73 -3.59
N ALA A 188 16.91 12.15 -4.78
CA ALA A 188 16.41 10.80 -5.00
C ALA A 188 17.56 9.77 -4.96
N LEU A 189 17.52 8.88 -3.98
CA LEU A 189 18.43 7.73 -3.84
C LEU A 189 17.81 6.51 -4.49
N ASN A 190 18.66 5.64 -5.08
CA ASN A 190 18.25 4.39 -5.73
C ASN A 190 17.08 4.59 -6.71
N ALA A 191 17.06 5.71 -7.44
CA ALA A 191 15.96 6.11 -8.31
C ALA A 191 16.07 5.57 -9.75
N ASN A 192 17.12 4.80 -10.05
CA ASN A 192 17.15 3.98 -11.25
C ASN A 192 16.29 2.72 -11.03
N LEU A 193 15.30 2.52 -11.88
CA LEU A 193 14.43 1.34 -11.82
C LEU A 193 15.23 0.09 -12.18
N ASP A 194 15.39 -0.82 -11.23
CA ASP A 194 16.13 -2.07 -11.37
C ASP A 194 15.46 -3.18 -10.54
N GLY A 195 14.91 -4.18 -11.23
CA GLY A 195 14.16 -5.28 -10.63
C GLY A 195 15.00 -6.22 -9.76
N GLN A 196 16.32 -6.09 -9.75
CA GLN A 196 17.23 -6.82 -8.87
C GLN A 196 17.39 -6.16 -7.48
N PHE A 197 16.88 -4.94 -7.32
CA PHE A 197 16.97 -4.15 -6.09
C PHE A 197 18.41 -4.01 -5.55
N PRO A 198 19.39 -3.54 -6.36
CA PRO A 198 20.80 -3.54 -5.98
C PRO A 198 21.16 -2.55 -4.86
N GLY A 199 20.42 -1.45 -4.70
CA GLY A 199 20.69 -0.44 -3.68
C GLY A 199 20.31 -0.90 -2.28
N ARG A 200 19.22 -1.65 -2.15
CA ARG A 200 18.79 -2.33 -0.92
C ARG A 200 17.65 -3.30 -1.21
N ALA A 201 17.38 -4.20 -0.27
CA ALA A 201 16.18 -5.03 -0.33
C ALA A 201 14.91 -4.17 -0.48
N SER A 202 13.94 -4.67 -1.24
CA SER A 202 12.66 -3.98 -1.54
C SER A 202 11.98 -3.48 -0.27
N LYS A 203 11.91 -4.30 0.79
CA LYS A 203 11.35 -3.89 2.09
C LYS A 203 12.19 -2.78 2.75
N PRO A 204 11.65 -1.57 2.99
CA PRO A 204 12.32 -0.58 3.80
C PRO A 204 12.27 -1.01 5.28
N THR A 205 13.44 -1.10 5.92
CA THR A 205 13.64 -1.32 7.36
C THR A 205 14.74 -0.39 7.85
N ALA A 206 14.91 -0.25 9.17
CA ALA A 206 15.99 0.58 9.72
C ALA A 206 17.39 0.13 9.24
N GLU A 207 17.57 -1.18 9.04
CA GLU A 207 18.80 -1.79 8.53
C GLU A 207 18.96 -1.55 7.02
N SER A 208 17.90 -1.74 6.22
CA SER A 208 17.99 -1.56 4.77
C SER A 208 18.10 -0.10 4.35
N LEU A 209 17.65 0.85 5.18
CA LEU A 209 17.72 2.29 4.93
C LEU A 209 19.01 2.95 5.46
N THR A 210 20.09 2.19 5.68
CA THR A 210 21.34 2.71 6.25
C THR A 210 21.88 3.92 5.46
N ASP A 211 21.92 3.84 4.13
CA ASP A 211 22.43 4.94 3.30
C ASP A 211 21.55 6.19 3.36
N LEU A 212 20.21 6.01 3.33
CA LEU A 212 19.27 7.13 3.48
C LEU A 212 19.42 7.80 4.84
N ARG A 213 19.54 7.01 5.91
CA ARG A 213 19.71 7.53 7.28
C ARG A 213 21.00 8.34 7.42
N ALA A 214 22.11 7.84 6.88
CA ALA A 214 23.38 8.55 6.85
C ALA A 214 23.27 9.85 6.03
N TYR A 215 22.67 9.77 4.83
CA TYR A 215 22.47 10.94 3.97
C TYR A 215 21.66 12.05 4.65
N VAL A 216 20.62 11.69 5.39
CA VAL A 216 19.81 12.66 6.14
C VAL A 216 20.60 13.23 7.32
N ALA A 217 21.27 12.40 8.12
CA ALA A 217 22.02 12.82 9.29
C ALA A 217 23.21 13.76 8.98
N ASP A 218 23.88 13.53 7.84
CA ASP A 218 25.06 14.31 7.44
C ASP A 218 24.70 15.56 6.62
N GLY A 219 23.46 15.64 6.13
CA GLY A 219 23.00 16.67 5.19
C GLY A 219 22.14 17.77 5.80
N GLU A 220 21.62 18.64 4.95
CA GLU A 220 20.62 19.67 5.30
C GLU A 220 19.18 19.21 5.00
N THR A 221 18.96 17.89 4.93
CA THR A 221 17.67 17.31 4.57
C THR A 221 16.71 17.42 5.75
N THR A 222 15.48 17.89 5.52
CA THR A 222 14.48 18.05 6.58
C THR A 222 13.81 16.73 6.95
N LEU A 223 13.69 15.81 6.00
CA LEU A 223 13.21 14.45 6.25
C LEU A 223 13.64 13.48 5.14
N GLY A 224 13.78 12.21 5.51
CA GLY A 224 13.98 11.09 4.59
C GLY A 224 12.72 10.25 4.41
N ILE A 225 12.53 9.69 3.22
CA ILE A 225 11.41 8.81 2.88
C ILE A 225 11.93 7.56 2.17
N GLY A 226 11.68 6.37 2.73
CA GLY A 226 11.96 5.10 2.07
C GLY A 226 10.67 4.42 1.63
N LEU A 227 10.59 3.94 0.37
CA LEU A 227 9.43 3.21 -0.15
C LEU A 227 9.77 1.77 -0.54
N ASP A 228 8.78 0.88 -0.58
CA ASP A 228 8.97 -0.48 -1.08
C ASP A 228 8.86 -0.58 -2.61
N GLY A 229 9.14 -1.78 -3.15
CA GLY A 229 9.30 -2.01 -4.59
C GLY A 229 8.13 -1.55 -5.45
N ASP A 230 6.90 -1.60 -4.94
CA ASP A 230 5.66 -1.17 -5.62
C ASP A 230 5.01 0.10 -5.05
N ALA A 231 5.71 0.76 -4.11
CA ALA A 231 5.35 2.05 -3.51
C ALA A 231 4.00 2.07 -2.77
N ASP A 232 3.58 0.93 -2.21
CA ASP A 232 2.42 0.85 -1.32
C ASP A 232 2.80 1.07 0.17
N ARG A 233 4.11 0.97 0.49
CA ARG A 233 4.65 1.23 1.83
C ARG A 233 5.56 2.44 1.87
N LEU A 234 5.62 3.04 3.05
CA LEU A 234 6.60 4.07 3.36
C LEU A 234 7.19 3.94 4.76
N VAL A 235 8.40 4.45 4.91
CA VAL A 235 9.11 4.66 6.17
C VAL A 235 9.62 6.10 6.18
N ILE A 236 9.47 6.79 7.32
CA ILE A 236 9.90 8.17 7.50
C ILE A 236 11.16 8.20 8.37
N ILE A 237 12.10 9.04 7.99
CA ILE A 237 13.30 9.36 8.75
C ILE A 237 13.24 10.84 9.11
N ASP A 238 13.42 11.16 10.39
CA ASP A 238 13.50 12.54 10.86
C ASP A 238 14.82 13.20 10.46
N GLU A 239 14.94 14.50 10.72
CA GLU A 239 16.11 15.31 10.37
C GLU A 239 17.43 14.83 11.01
N THR A 240 17.37 13.93 11.99
CA THR A 240 18.56 13.37 12.66
C THR A 240 19.06 12.08 12.02
N GLY A 241 18.38 11.58 10.98
CA GLY A 241 18.64 10.25 10.41
C GLY A 241 18.02 9.11 11.22
N THR A 242 17.11 9.41 12.16
CA THR A 242 16.42 8.41 12.96
C THR A 242 15.12 7.99 12.29
N VAL A 243 14.87 6.69 12.21
CA VAL A 243 13.59 6.16 11.72
C VAL A 243 12.48 6.54 12.70
N VAL A 244 11.47 7.23 12.21
CA VAL A 244 10.23 7.49 12.96
C VAL A 244 9.43 6.19 12.97
N HIS A 245 9.07 5.73 14.17
CA HIS A 245 8.32 4.49 14.35
C HIS A 245 7.02 4.54 13.53
N GLU A 246 6.67 3.44 12.85
CA GLU A 246 5.57 3.39 11.90
C GLU A 246 4.21 3.74 12.54
N ASP A 247 3.95 3.26 13.75
CA ASP A 247 2.76 3.65 14.53
C ASP A 247 2.74 5.14 14.91
N THR A 248 3.89 5.80 15.02
CA THR A 248 3.94 7.25 15.23
C THR A 248 3.54 8.00 13.96
N VAL A 249 4.03 7.55 12.79
CA VAL A 249 3.61 8.11 11.49
C VAL A 249 2.10 7.93 11.30
N LEU A 250 1.58 6.74 11.62
CA LEU A 250 0.15 6.46 11.58
C LEU A 250 -0.62 7.40 12.52
N ALA A 251 -0.18 7.55 13.78
CA ALA A 251 -0.84 8.43 14.74
C ALA A 251 -0.88 9.90 14.31
N ILE A 252 0.21 10.41 13.71
CA ILE A 252 0.28 11.77 13.15
C ILE A 252 -0.80 11.97 12.06
N LEU A 253 -0.86 11.04 11.09
CA LEU A 253 -1.83 11.13 10.00
C LEU A 253 -3.27 10.94 10.49
N ALA A 254 -3.49 9.94 11.35
CA ALA A 254 -4.79 9.67 11.95
C ALA A 254 -5.34 10.88 12.71
N GLU A 255 -4.51 11.54 13.51
CA GLU A 255 -4.88 12.76 14.21
C GLU A 255 -5.24 13.88 13.23
N HIS A 256 -4.38 14.14 12.25
CA HIS A 256 -4.58 15.18 11.25
C HIS A 256 -5.92 15.03 10.51
N TYR A 257 -6.21 13.82 10.00
CA TYR A 257 -7.48 13.55 9.31
C TYR A 257 -8.69 13.63 10.24
N THR A 258 -8.54 13.20 11.49
CA THR A 258 -9.60 13.30 12.50
C THR A 258 -9.93 14.77 12.80
N ARG A 259 -8.92 15.61 13.07
CA ARG A 259 -9.10 17.05 13.36
C ARG A 259 -9.68 17.85 12.20
N ARG A 260 -9.39 17.44 10.96
CA ARG A 260 -9.91 18.07 9.74
C ARG A 260 -11.33 17.66 9.41
N SER A 261 -11.80 16.55 9.95
CA SER A 261 -13.13 16.04 9.64
C SER A 261 -14.22 16.99 10.11
N THR A 262 -15.25 17.17 9.29
CA THR A 262 -16.49 17.84 9.68
C THR A 262 -17.58 16.86 10.08
N ALA A 263 -17.30 15.55 10.06
CA ALA A 263 -18.23 14.51 10.47
C ALA A 263 -18.44 14.55 11.98
N GLY A 264 -19.67 14.27 12.45
CA GLY A 264 -19.96 14.13 13.88
C GLY A 264 -19.21 12.97 14.54
N GLU A 265 -18.84 11.95 13.76
CA GLU A 265 -18.08 10.78 14.21
C GLU A 265 -16.99 10.41 13.19
N PRO A 266 -15.80 11.03 13.25
CA PRO A 266 -14.66 10.61 12.44
C PRO A 266 -14.08 9.28 12.95
N VAL A 267 -13.90 8.33 12.03
CA VAL A 267 -13.41 6.98 12.32
C VAL A 267 -12.09 6.74 11.60
N VAL A 268 -11.12 6.22 12.36
CA VAL A 268 -9.85 5.69 11.81
C VAL A 268 -9.90 4.16 11.87
N VAL A 269 -9.71 3.50 10.73
CA VAL A 269 -9.67 2.03 10.66
C VAL A 269 -8.22 1.56 10.74
N THR A 270 -7.88 0.67 11.66
CA THR A 270 -6.52 0.11 11.74
C THR A 270 -6.54 -1.32 12.28
N THR A 271 -5.37 -1.94 12.46
CA THR A 271 -5.25 -3.36 12.79
C THR A 271 -4.76 -3.57 14.22
N PRO A 272 -5.07 -4.70 14.89
CA PRO A 272 -4.65 -4.95 16.28
C PRO A 272 -3.15 -4.84 16.56
N ASN A 273 -2.29 -4.98 15.54
CA ASN A 273 -0.85 -4.84 15.69
C ASN A 273 -0.34 -3.39 15.67
N ALA A 274 -1.22 -2.40 15.48
CA ALA A 274 -0.87 -0.99 15.62
C ALA A 274 -1.04 -0.54 17.09
N SER A 275 -0.08 0.21 17.62
CA SER A 275 -0.03 0.65 19.01
C SER A 275 -1.27 1.45 19.48
N GLY A 276 -1.51 1.45 20.81
CA GLY A 276 -2.55 2.28 21.45
C GLY A 276 -2.35 3.79 21.29
N ARG A 277 -1.14 4.24 20.90
CA ARG A 277 -0.87 5.66 20.62
C ARG A 277 -1.76 6.23 19.52
N ILE A 278 -2.24 5.38 18.60
CA ILE A 278 -3.20 5.80 17.57
C ILE A 278 -4.53 6.17 18.23
N ASP A 279 -5.05 5.32 19.12
CA ASP A 279 -6.33 5.54 19.84
C ASP A 279 -6.27 6.80 20.69
N GLU A 280 -5.15 7.03 21.39
CA GLU A 280 -4.93 8.24 22.19
C GLU A 280 -5.06 9.51 21.33
N ARG A 281 -4.36 9.57 20.18
CA ARG A 281 -4.38 10.74 19.30
C ARG A 281 -5.71 10.94 18.60
N VAL A 282 -6.35 9.86 18.15
CA VAL A 282 -7.67 9.90 17.50
C VAL A 282 -8.74 10.35 18.49
N THR A 283 -8.75 9.81 19.70
CA THR A 283 -9.69 10.21 20.76
C THR A 283 -9.48 11.66 21.15
N ALA A 284 -8.23 12.11 21.32
CA ALA A 284 -7.91 13.51 21.61
C ALA A 284 -8.28 14.48 20.48
N ALA A 285 -8.47 13.98 19.25
CA ALA A 285 -8.97 14.72 18.11
C ALA A 285 -10.50 14.65 17.93
N GLY A 286 -11.21 13.93 18.80
CA GLY A 286 -12.67 13.79 18.76
C GLY A 286 -13.19 12.67 17.85
N GLY A 287 -12.34 11.71 17.49
CA GLY A 287 -12.72 10.53 16.70
C GLY A 287 -12.68 9.24 17.50
N ARG A 288 -12.88 8.13 16.80
CA ARG A 288 -12.66 6.78 17.34
C ARG A 288 -11.89 5.87 16.39
N VAL A 289 -11.33 4.82 16.94
CA VAL A 289 -10.63 3.78 16.18
C VAL A 289 -11.55 2.55 15.99
N GLU A 290 -11.53 1.99 14.79
CA GLU A 290 -12.12 0.69 14.45
C GLU A 290 -10.99 -0.30 14.18
N ARG A 291 -10.97 -1.45 14.86
CA ARG A 291 -9.96 -2.49 14.66
C ARG A 291 -10.45 -3.58 13.71
N VAL A 292 -9.64 -3.94 12.72
CA VAL A 292 -9.91 -4.98 11.72
C VAL A 292 -8.75 -5.96 11.63
N GLY A 293 -8.98 -7.18 11.15
CA GLY A 293 -7.89 -8.13 10.89
C GLY A 293 -6.82 -7.55 9.97
N LEU A 294 -5.57 -8.04 10.10
CA LEU A 294 -4.51 -7.68 9.18
C LEU A 294 -4.89 -8.07 7.74
N GLY A 295 -4.68 -7.18 6.78
CA GLY A 295 -5.14 -7.34 5.40
C GLY A 295 -6.61 -6.96 5.16
N ALA A 296 -7.39 -6.61 6.18
CA ALA A 296 -8.84 -6.39 6.06
C ALA A 296 -9.27 -4.91 6.17
N LEU A 297 -8.42 -3.97 5.74
CA LEU A 297 -8.72 -2.53 5.80
C LEU A 297 -9.94 -2.17 4.95
N HIS A 298 -10.05 -2.73 3.75
CA HIS A 298 -11.15 -2.48 2.82
C HIS A 298 -12.49 -2.97 3.37
N GLU A 299 -12.54 -4.19 3.89
CA GLU A 299 -13.72 -4.74 4.57
C GLU A 299 -14.06 -3.93 5.82
N GLY A 300 -13.05 -3.45 6.54
CA GLY A 300 -13.19 -2.52 7.66
C GLY A 300 -13.90 -1.22 7.29
N ILE A 301 -13.41 -0.56 6.25
CA ILE A 301 -14.00 0.68 5.72
C ILE A 301 -15.45 0.42 5.29
N ALA A 302 -15.71 -0.65 4.53
CA ALA A 302 -17.05 -1.02 4.07
C ALA A 302 -18.01 -1.34 5.24
N ARG A 303 -17.51 -2.00 6.29
CA ARG A 303 -18.28 -2.32 7.49
C ARG A 303 -18.67 -1.09 8.27
N VAL A 304 -17.75 -0.13 8.46
CA VAL A 304 -18.08 1.14 9.12
C VAL A 304 -19.12 1.90 8.29
N ARG A 305 -18.91 2.03 6.98
CA ARG A 305 -19.85 2.72 6.09
C ARG A 305 -21.25 2.10 6.07
N SER A 306 -21.38 0.77 6.21
CA SER A 306 -22.68 0.09 6.19
C SER A 306 -23.44 0.11 7.52
N ARG A 307 -22.73 0.26 8.65
CA ARG A 307 -23.34 0.23 10.00
C ARG A 307 -23.62 1.61 10.58
N SER A 308 -23.12 2.65 9.95
CA SER A 308 -23.15 4.00 10.49
C SER A 308 -24.13 4.93 9.76
N GLY A 309 -24.62 5.93 10.49
CA GLY A 309 -25.47 6.99 9.94
C GLY A 309 -24.68 8.03 9.15
N SER A 310 -25.37 9.06 8.66
CA SER A 310 -24.78 10.16 7.87
C SER A 310 -23.70 10.96 8.60
N GLU A 311 -23.66 10.88 9.93
CA GLU A 311 -22.72 11.62 10.78
C GLU A 311 -21.35 10.93 10.88
N THR A 312 -21.21 9.67 10.47
CA THR A 312 -19.96 8.92 10.59
C THR A 312 -19.19 8.93 9.28
N SER A 313 -17.89 9.21 9.36
CA SER A 313 -17.01 9.17 8.18
C SER A 313 -15.72 8.43 8.51
N VAL A 314 -15.31 7.50 7.65
CA VAL A 314 -13.96 6.92 7.72
C VAL A 314 -12.98 7.93 7.11
N VAL A 315 -12.17 8.55 7.95
CA VAL A 315 -11.29 9.66 7.56
C VAL A 315 -9.89 9.20 7.19
N PHE A 316 -9.47 8.06 7.72
CA PHE A 316 -8.18 7.44 7.45
C PHE A 316 -8.26 5.94 7.73
N ALA A 317 -7.50 5.14 7.00
CA ALA A 317 -7.36 3.72 7.31
C ALA A 317 -5.93 3.25 7.08
N ALA A 318 -5.37 2.45 7.99
CA ALA A 318 -3.96 2.11 7.93
C ALA A 318 -3.60 0.81 8.64
N GLU A 319 -2.75 0.02 7.99
CA GLU A 319 -1.77 -0.81 8.69
C GLU A 319 -0.54 0.08 8.96
N PRO A 320 0.35 -0.28 9.92
CA PRO A 320 1.44 0.62 10.31
C PRO A 320 2.31 1.16 9.16
N TRP A 321 2.48 0.39 8.08
CA TRP A 321 3.27 0.77 6.90
C TRP A 321 2.44 0.97 5.62
N LYS A 322 1.11 0.80 5.65
CA LYS A 322 0.22 0.91 4.47
C LYS A 322 -0.96 1.80 4.79
N HIS A 323 -1.11 2.88 4.05
CA HIS A 323 -2.13 3.88 4.34
C HIS A 323 -3.12 4.03 3.20
N ILE A 324 -4.40 4.04 3.54
CA ILE A 324 -5.50 4.37 2.66
C ILE A 324 -5.99 5.77 3.03
N HIS A 325 -6.19 6.59 2.02
CA HIS A 325 -6.68 7.97 2.12
C HIS A 325 -8.09 8.03 1.53
N PRO A 326 -9.18 7.75 2.29
CA PRO A 326 -10.51 7.55 1.71
C PRO A 326 -11.06 8.73 0.90
N ALA A 327 -10.63 9.95 1.21
CA ALA A 327 -10.97 11.17 0.47
C ALA A 327 -10.21 11.31 -0.87
N HIS A 328 -9.06 10.65 -1.01
CA HIS A 328 -8.29 10.57 -2.25
C HIS A 328 -8.71 9.37 -3.11
N GLY A 329 -8.87 8.20 -2.48
CA GLY A 329 -9.04 6.94 -3.17
C GLY A 329 -9.19 5.75 -2.25
N GLY A 330 -9.66 4.66 -2.85
CA GLY A 330 -9.95 3.39 -2.18
C GLY A 330 -8.76 2.46 -1.97
N TRP A 331 -7.53 2.92 -2.20
CA TRP A 331 -6.34 2.08 -2.25
C TRP A 331 -5.27 2.49 -1.25
N ILE A 332 -4.34 1.58 -0.99
CA ILE A 332 -3.14 1.83 -0.22
C ILE A 332 -2.19 2.68 -1.07
N ASP A 333 -1.73 3.81 -0.53
CA ASP A 333 -0.97 4.81 -1.27
C ASP A 333 0.18 5.41 -0.47
N GLY A 334 1.37 4.82 -0.62
CA GLY A 334 2.61 5.34 -0.02
C GLY A 334 3.05 6.67 -0.60
N VAL A 335 2.70 6.96 -1.86
CA VAL A 335 3.06 8.22 -2.55
C VAL A 335 2.21 9.37 -1.99
N ALA A 336 0.91 9.17 -1.82
CA ALA A 336 0.01 10.15 -1.20
C ALA A 336 0.38 10.40 0.26
N SER A 337 0.73 9.35 1.00
CA SER A 337 1.25 9.51 2.37
C SER A 337 2.52 10.33 2.43
N ALA A 338 3.49 10.05 1.55
CA ALA A 338 4.73 10.84 1.44
C ALA A 338 4.42 12.31 1.14
N ALA A 339 3.54 12.58 0.17
CA ALA A 339 3.14 13.93 -0.21
C ALA A 339 2.47 14.69 0.94
N VAL A 340 1.52 14.07 1.63
CA VAL A 340 0.83 14.70 2.78
C VAL A 340 1.80 14.95 3.92
N LEU A 341 2.64 13.98 4.29
CA LEU A 341 3.61 14.13 5.38
C LEU A 341 4.62 15.23 5.10
N VAL A 342 5.12 15.35 3.87
CA VAL A 342 6.03 16.43 3.47
C VAL A 342 5.37 17.79 3.66
N ARG A 343 4.10 17.95 3.28
CA ARG A 343 3.40 19.22 3.47
C ARG A 343 3.06 19.54 4.92
N LEU A 344 2.77 18.53 5.74
CA LEU A 344 2.63 18.71 7.19
C LEU A 344 3.96 19.12 7.82
N ALA A 345 5.05 18.47 7.42
CA ALA A 345 6.39 18.79 7.89
C ALA A 345 6.89 20.14 7.39
N ALA A 346 6.42 20.63 6.23
CA ALA A 346 6.75 21.97 5.74
C ALA A 346 6.27 23.07 6.70
N ALA A 347 5.16 22.86 7.41
CA ALA A 347 4.61 23.83 8.35
C ALA A 347 5.38 23.88 9.68
N THR A 348 5.79 22.73 10.21
CA THR A 348 6.26 22.61 11.60
C THR A 348 7.49 21.72 11.81
N GLY A 349 7.91 20.95 10.81
CA GLY A 349 8.97 19.95 10.93
C GLY A 349 8.51 18.61 11.53
N VAL A 350 9.27 17.54 11.26
CA VAL A 350 8.92 16.17 11.70
C VAL A 350 8.93 16.06 13.23
N ALA A 351 9.93 16.66 13.90
CA ALA A 351 10.01 16.66 15.36
C ALA A 351 8.76 17.26 16.03
N THR A 352 8.21 18.36 15.50
CA THR A 352 6.99 18.98 16.04
C THR A 352 5.76 18.12 15.79
N LEU A 353 5.66 17.45 14.64
CA LEU A 353 4.58 16.48 14.40
C LEU A 353 4.66 15.28 15.34
N ARG A 354 5.87 14.82 15.66
CA ARG A 354 6.12 13.67 16.54
C ARG A 354 5.89 13.98 18.02
N ALA A 355 6.21 15.19 18.48
CA ALA A 355 6.19 15.56 19.89
C ALA A 355 4.90 15.25 20.67
N PRO A 356 3.68 15.38 20.10
CA PRO A 356 2.43 15.03 20.80
C PRO A 356 2.16 13.53 20.91
N VAL A 357 2.89 12.69 20.19
CA VAL A 357 2.69 11.25 20.14
C VAL A 357 3.56 10.58 21.19
N ALA A 358 2.94 9.95 22.18
CA ALA A 358 3.66 9.17 23.17
C ALA A 358 4.27 7.92 22.51
N GLU A 359 5.56 7.70 22.74
CA GLU A 359 6.28 6.51 22.29
C GLU A 359 6.71 5.66 23.50
N PRO A 360 5.76 4.97 24.15
CA PRO A 360 6.11 4.08 25.26
C PRO A 360 7.05 2.98 24.75
N PRO A 361 7.99 2.50 25.59
CA PRO A 361 8.84 1.37 25.25
C PRO A 361 8.00 0.17 24.77
N TYR A 362 8.32 -0.33 23.59
CA TYR A 362 7.60 -1.43 22.96
C TYR A 362 8.59 -2.51 22.51
N ARG A 363 8.19 -3.78 22.64
CA ARG A 363 8.98 -4.93 22.20
C ARG A 363 8.09 -5.85 21.37
N LYS A 364 8.53 -6.14 20.14
CA LYS A 364 7.90 -7.11 19.23
C LYS A 364 8.84 -8.27 18.99
N GLU A 365 8.38 -9.48 19.26
CA GLU A 365 9.17 -10.70 19.05
C GLU A 365 8.40 -11.71 18.23
N SER A 366 9.09 -12.35 17.29
CA SER A 366 8.55 -13.51 16.58
C SER A 366 8.88 -14.78 17.36
N VAL A 367 7.85 -15.50 17.77
CA VAL A 367 7.98 -16.81 18.42
C VAL A 367 7.71 -17.89 17.39
N ALA A 368 8.69 -18.77 17.15
CA ALA A 368 8.53 -19.87 16.23
C ALA A 368 7.49 -20.88 16.75
N CYS A 369 6.52 -21.24 15.92
CA CYS A 369 5.50 -22.23 16.22
C CYS A 369 5.32 -23.14 14.99
N PRO A 370 5.52 -24.46 15.12
CA PRO A 370 5.25 -25.41 14.04
C PRO A 370 3.79 -25.31 13.57
N ASP A 371 3.54 -25.42 12.26
CA ASP A 371 2.20 -25.21 11.68
C ASP A 371 1.12 -26.10 12.33
N GLY A 372 1.42 -27.38 12.55
CA GLY A 372 0.50 -28.31 13.20
C GLY A 372 0.20 -28.00 14.68
N GLN A 373 0.92 -27.07 15.30
CA GLN A 373 0.69 -26.63 16.68
C GLN A 373 0.04 -25.25 16.78
N LYS A 374 -0.07 -24.50 15.68
CA LYS A 374 -0.54 -23.11 15.71
C LYS A 374 -1.94 -22.98 16.32
N SER A 375 -2.90 -23.81 15.91
CA SER A 375 -4.27 -23.73 16.42
C SER A 375 -4.32 -23.95 17.94
N ALA A 376 -3.70 -25.02 18.43
CA ALA A 376 -3.64 -25.32 19.87
C ALA A 376 -2.88 -24.25 20.66
N ALA A 377 -1.82 -23.66 20.08
CA ALA A 377 -1.10 -22.55 20.69
C ALA A 377 -1.98 -21.30 20.81
N MET A 378 -2.75 -20.97 19.77
CA MET A 378 -3.67 -19.83 19.77
C MET A 378 -4.82 -20.02 20.76
N GLU A 379 -5.44 -21.19 20.81
CA GLU A 379 -6.48 -21.53 21.80
C GLU A 379 -5.95 -21.32 23.23
N ARG A 380 -4.74 -21.84 23.50
CA ARG A 380 -4.11 -21.68 24.82
C ARG A 380 -3.80 -20.22 25.16
N LEU A 381 -3.43 -19.40 24.18
CA LEU A 381 -3.21 -17.97 24.37
C LEU A 381 -4.51 -17.25 24.67
N GLU A 382 -5.59 -17.56 23.96
CA GLU A 382 -6.92 -16.98 24.18
C GLU A 382 -7.46 -17.30 25.58
N GLU A 383 -7.26 -18.52 26.07
CA GLU A 383 -7.67 -18.92 27.42
C GLU A 383 -6.83 -18.27 28.52
N ARG A 384 -5.50 -18.17 28.33
CA ARG A 384 -4.57 -17.83 29.42
C ARG A 384 -4.16 -16.37 29.49
N LEU A 385 -4.15 -15.66 28.36
CA LEU A 385 -3.75 -14.26 28.33
C LEU A 385 -4.69 -13.37 29.15
N PRO A 386 -6.03 -13.46 29.05
CA PRO A 386 -6.91 -12.61 29.85
C PRO A 386 -6.61 -12.69 31.35
N ALA A 387 -6.44 -13.89 31.90
CA ALA A 387 -6.10 -14.10 33.31
C ALA A 387 -4.71 -13.53 33.71
N ALA A 388 -3.79 -13.35 32.76
CA ALA A 388 -2.48 -12.75 33.00
C ALA A 388 -2.50 -11.21 32.96
N TYR A 389 -3.56 -10.61 32.40
CA TYR A 389 -3.73 -9.16 32.26
C TYR A 389 -5.01 -8.61 32.92
N ASP A 390 -5.80 -9.47 33.59
CA ASP A 390 -6.91 -9.09 34.46
C ASP A 390 -6.35 -8.35 35.70
N GLY A 391 -6.13 -7.05 35.57
CA GLY A 391 -5.60 -6.20 36.63
C GLY A 391 -4.85 -4.93 36.18
N THR A 392 -4.68 -4.70 34.88
CA THR A 392 -4.13 -3.45 34.32
C THR A 392 -5.20 -2.55 33.74
#